data_AF-A0A0S8ZPG7-F1
#
_entry.id   AF-A0A0S8ZPG7-F1
#
_cell.length_a   1.000
_cell.length_b   1.000
_cell.length_c   1.000
_cell.angle_alpha   90.00
_cell.angle_beta   90.00
_cell.angle_gamma   90.00
#
_symmetry.space_group_name_H-M   'P 1'
#
loop_
_entity.id
_entity.type
_entity.pdbx_description
1 polymer ?
#
loop_
_entity_poly.entity_id
_entity_poly.type
_entity_poly.pdbx_seq_one_letter_code
_entity_poly.pdbx_strand_id
1 'polypeptide(L)'
;MTTPHAWKHGWADAYAYRNGDIAEEFFTLVVKPSLSALSQKQRELESSDDLVISGFMAHDHRDLINKTNMAFCLSIQSLWEQQLRRYLGNCVSTLGIVGVTAAELEHSPWGERTNKLFQYIRGTDLTAFDSYVTLNKLQLLGNACRHGDGNSSRKLFKLHPELCPERYPSVHSVQWRVELLAEFVDAIVLFWIDMDIMGLESLVNKQPTVPAEIVRLQARRIPLLANITR
;
A
#
# COMPACT_ATOMS: atom_id res chain seq x y z
N MET A 1 6.71 -7.80 -25.60
CA MET A 1 7.56 -8.38 -24.54
C MET A 1 7.49 -9.88 -24.70
N THR A 2 8.54 -10.53 -25.20
CA THR A 2 8.43 -11.91 -25.72
C THR A 2 8.94 -13.00 -24.78
N THR A 3 9.68 -12.68 -23.71
CA THR A 3 9.99 -13.63 -22.62
C THR A 3 10.27 -12.87 -21.30
N PRO A 4 9.68 -13.27 -20.15
CA PRO A 4 10.03 -12.70 -18.85
C PRO A 4 11.52 -12.88 -18.51
N HIS A 5 12.12 -11.87 -17.86
CA HIS A 5 13.48 -11.99 -17.34
C HIS A 5 13.52 -12.97 -16.17
N ALA A 6 14.52 -13.86 -16.15
CA ALA A 6 14.73 -14.74 -15.00
C ALA A 6 15.06 -13.91 -13.75
N TRP A 7 14.51 -14.31 -12.60
CA TRP A 7 14.77 -13.65 -11.33
C TRP A 7 16.27 -13.56 -11.05
N LYS A 8 16.73 -12.35 -10.73
CA LYS A 8 18.13 -12.09 -10.39
C LYS A 8 18.20 -11.01 -9.31
N HIS A 9 18.81 -11.37 -8.18
CA HIS A 9 19.17 -10.40 -7.15
C HIS A 9 20.17 -9.41 -7.72
N GLY A 10 19.94 -8.11 -7.48
CA GLY A 10 20.78 -7.02 -7.94
C GLY A 10 20.79 -5.84 -6.99
N TRP A 11 21.35 -4.72 -7.47
CA TRP A 11 21.45 -3.47 -6.72
C TRP A 11 20.09 -2.88 -6.35
N ALA A 12 19.07 -3.09 -7.19
CA ALA A 12 17.71 -2.64 -6.93
C ALA A 12 17.13 -3.25 -5.64
N ASP A 13 17.42 -4.53 -5.37
CA ASP A 13 16.95 -5.25 -4.18
C ASP A 13 17.64 -4.68 -2.92
N ALA A 14 18.96 -4.49 -2.97
CA ALA A 14 19.72 -3.86 -1.90
C ALA A 14 19.29 -2.41 -1.60
N TYR A 15 18.81 -1.66 -2.60
CA TYR A 15 18.29 -0.31 -2.41
C TYR A 15 16.86 -0.30 -1.85
N ALA A 16 16.08 -1.34 -2.12
CA ALA A 16 14.69 -1.46 -1.70
C ALA A 16 14.50 -1.92 -0.24
N TYR A 17 15.57 -2.38 0.41
CA TYR A 17 15.51 -3.00 1.76
C TYR A 17 14.79 -2.16 2.83
N ARG A 18 14.77 -0.82 2.71
CA ARG A 18 14.07 0.09 3.63
C ARG A 18 12.68 0.53 3.19
N ASN A 19 12.20 0.12 2.02
CA ASN A 19 10.90 0.59 1.52
C ASN A 19 9.76 0.18 2.48
N GLY A 20 9.81 -1.03 3.05
CA GLY A 20 8.87 -1.48 4.07
C GLY A 20 8.96 -0.62 5.34
N ASP A 21 10.16 -0.47 5.91
CA ASP A 21 10.38 0.31 7.13
C ASP A 21 9.92 1.77 6.97
N ILE A 22 10.13 2.40 5.81
CA ILE A 22 9.66 3.76 5.53
C ILE A 22 8.13 3.86 5.58
N ALA A 23 7.42 2.83 5.07
CA ALA A 23 5.95 2.81 5.12
C ALA A 23 5.45 2.64 6.56
N GLU A 24 6.09 1.75 7.34
CA GLU A 24 5.79 1.54 8.76
C GLU A 24 6.08 2.79 9.60
N GLU A 25 7.22 3.44 9.38
CA GLU A 25 7.60 4.71 10.03
C GLU A 25 6.60 5.82 9.68
N PHE A 26 6.22 5.97 8.41
CA PHE A 26 5.22 6.97 8.01
C PHE A 26 3.89 6.75 8.74
N PHE A 27 3.43 5.50 8.82
CA PHE A 27 2.21 5.19 9.54
C PHE A 27 2.32 5.47 11.05
N THR A 28 3.38 4.97 11.67
CA THR A 28 3.57 4.99 13.13
C THR A 28 3.87 6.39 13.65
N LEU A 29 4.68 7.16 12.93
CA LEU A 29 5.18 8.46 13.37
C LEU A 29 4.27 9.62 12.90
N VAL A 30 3.51 9.44 11.81
CA VAL A 30 2.70 10.53 11.22
C VAL A 30 1.21 10.20 11.25
N VAL A 31 0.79 9.13 10.57
CA VAL A 31 -0.64 8.85 10.35
C VAL A 31 -1.36 8.57 11.67
N LYS A 32 -0.87 7.60 12.44
CA LYS A 32 -1.53 7.14 13.67
C LYS A 32 -1.61 8.23 14.75
N PRO A 33 -0.55 8.99 15.07
CA PRO A 33 -0.64 10.10 16.01
C PRO A 33 -1.60 11.19 15.56
N SER A 34 -1.59 11.54 14.26
CA SER A 34 -2.49 12.57 13.72
C SER A 34 -3.96 12.19 13.86
N LEU A 35 -4.32 10.96 13.48
CA LEU A 35 -5.70 10.47 13.64
C LEU A 35 -6.11 10.32 15.11
N SER A 36 -5.17 9.97 15.99
CA SER A 36 -5.43 9.90 17.44
C SER A 36 -5.76 11.28 18.01
N ALA A 37 -5.00 12.31 17.63
CA ALA A 37 -5.25 13.69 18.06
C ALA A 37 -6.61 14.20 17.54
N LEU A 38 -6.93 13.95 16.27
CA LEU A 38 -8.22 14.33 15.71
C LEU A 38 -9.39 13.61 16.40
N SER A 39 -9.24 12.32 16.68
CA SER A 39 -10.27 11.52 17.37
C SER A 39 -10.45 11.98 18.82
N GLN A 40 -9.37 12.34 19.51
CA GLN A 40 -9.47 12.96 20.84
C GLN A 40 -10.26 14.26 20.76
N LYS A 41 -9.95 15.12 19.79
CA LYS A 41 -10.65 16.40 19.63
C LYS A 41 -12.13 16.22 19.30
N GLN A 42 -12.48 15.22 18.49
CA GLN A 42 -13.87 14.88 18.22
C GLN A 42 -14.63 14.56 19.51
N ARG A 43 -14.06 13.72 20.38
CA ARG A 43 -14.69 13.35 21.65
C ARG A 43 -14.89 14.55 22.57
N GLU A 44 -13.92 15.47 22.63
CA GLU A 44 -14.06 16.72 23.39
C GLU A 44 -15.26 17.55 22.89
N LEU A 45 -15.38 17.72 21.57
CA LEU A 45 -16.48 18.48 20.95
C LEU A 45 -17.84 17.82 21.20
N GLU A 46 -17.92 16.50 21.04
CA GLU A 46 -19.15 15.72 21.27
C GLU A 46 -19.59 15.74 22.74
N SER A 47 -18.65 15.85 23.68
CA SER A 47 -18.93 15.93 25.12
C SER A 47 -19.27 17.33 25.65
N SER A 48 -19.31 18.35 24.77
CA SER A 48 -19.58 19.73 25.18
C SER A 48 -21.05 19.93 25.58
N ASP A 49 -21.28 20.63 26.71
CA ASP A 49 -22.62 21.04 27.14
C ASP A 49 -23.24 22.13 26.24
N ASP A 50 -22.42 22.81 25.44
CA ASP A 50 -22.89 23.75 24.41
C ASP A 50 -23.40 22.99 23.17
N LEU A 51 -24.70 23.15 22.87
CA LEU A 51 -25.38 22.51 21.74
C LEU A 51 -24.85 22.94 20.36
N VAL A 52 -24.29 24.14 20.23
CA VAL A 52 -23.66 24.58 18.98
C VAL A 52 -22.36 23.83 18.76
N ILE A 53 -21.57 23.63 19.82
CA ILE A 53 -20.31 22.90 19.77
C ILE A 53 -20.55 21.41 19.53
N SER A 54 -21.42 20.78 20.31
CA SER A 54 -21.71 19.34 20.21
C SER A 54 -22.52 18.97 18.96
N GLY A 55 -23.29 19.91 18.40
CA GLY A 55 -24.04 19.70 17.16
C GLY A 55 -23.26 20.02 15.89
N PHE A 56 -22.86 21.28 15.70
CA PHE A 56 -22.28 21.77 14.44
C PHE A 56 -20.77 21.56 14.38
N MET A 57 -20.03 21.98 15.42
CA MET A 57 -18.56 21.87 15.39
C MET A 57 -18.09 20.42 15.40
N ALA A 58 -18.77 19.54 16.14
CA ALA A 58 -18.51 18.11 16.11
C ALA A 58 -18.79 17.49 14.73
N HIS A 59 -19.79 17.97 14.00
CA HIS A 59 -20.07 17.52 12.63
C HIS A 59 -18.97 17.96 11.66
N ASP A 60 -18.58 19.24 11.69
CA ASP A 60 -17.51 19.77 10.84
C ASP A 60 -16.16 19.09 11.11
N HIS A 61 -15.87 18.79 12.39
CA HIS A 61 -14.66 18.07 12.77
C HIS A 61 -14.67 16.61 12.28
N ARG A 62 -15.84 15.97 12.17
CA ARG A 62 -15.97 14.65 11.55
C ARG A 62 -15.67 14.70 10.04
N ASP A 63 -16.09 15.74 9.34
CA ASP A 63 -15.71 15.96 7.93
C ASP A 63 -14.20 16.15 7.78
N LEU A 64 -13.56 16.90 8.70
CA LEU A 64 -12.10 17.01 8.75
C LEU A 64 -11.41 15.66 8.95
N ILE A 65 -11.93 14.80 9.84
CA ILE A 65 -11.41 13.44 10.03
C ILE A 65 -11.53 12.62 8.75
N ASN A 66 -12.67 12.66 8.07
CA ASN A 66 -12.89 11.93 6.82
C ASN A 66 -11.90 12.39 5.74
N LYS A 67 -11.77 13.70 5.53
CA LYS A 67 -10.80 14.27 4.57
C LYS A 67 -9.36 13.90 4.92
N THR A 68 -9.03 13.89 6.20
CA THR A 68 -7.68 13.50 6.67
C THR A 68 -7.39 12.02 6.38
N ASN A 69 -8.36 11.13 6.60
CA ASN A 69 -8.21 9.71 6.25
C ASN A 69 -8.04 9.51 4.74
N MET A 70 -8.83 10.21 3.92
CA MET A 70 -8.69 10.20 2.45
C MET A 70 -7.29 10.66 2.03
N ALA A 71 -6.80 11.74 2.62
CA ALA A 71 -5.46 12.26 2.35
C ALA A 71 -4.37 11.23 2.73
N PHE A 72 -4.45 10.62 3.91
CA PHE A 72 -3.49 9.59 4.31
C PHE A 72 -3.56 8.33 3.45
N CYS A 73 -4.75 7.87 3.07
CA CYS A 73 -4.90 6.76 2.13
C CYS A 73 -4.22 7.06 0.79
N LEU A 74 -4.41 8.28 0.27
CA LEU A 74 -3.76 8.72 -0.96
C LEU A 74 -2.23 8.81 -0.81
N SER A 75 -1.74 9.30 0.33
CA SER A 75 -0.30 9.35 0.61
C SER A 75 0.33 7.96 0.70
N ILE A 76 -0.32 7.01 1.37
CA ILE A 76 0.13 5.61 1.46
C ILE A 76 0.15 4.97 0.06
N GLN A 77 -0.91 5.17 -0.72
CA GLN A 77 -1.00 4.70 -2.11
C GLN A 77 0.14 5.28 -2.97
N SER A 78 0.39 6.59 -2.86
CA SER A 78 1.42 7.27 -3.64
C SER A 78 2.84 6.84 -3.23
N LEU A 79 3.08 6.64 -1.94
CA LEU A 79 4.35 6.12 -1.41
C LEU A 79 4.65 4.75 -2.02
N TRP A 80 3.71 3.81 -1.92
CA TRP A 80 3.83 2.48 -2.48
C TRP A 80 4.11 2.51 -3.99
N GLU A 81 3.31 3.27 -4.75
CA GLU A 81 3.45 3.35 -6.19
C GLU A 81 4.84 3.88 -6.60
N GLN A 82 5.32 4.93 -5.93
CA GLN A 82 6.65 5.48 -6.19
C GLN A 82 7.77 4.50 -5.84
N GLN A 83 7.66 3.78 -4.73
CA GLN A 83 8.62 2.74 -4.34
C GLN A 83 8.70 1.64 -5.41
N LEU A 84 7.54 1.12 -5.85
CA LEU A 84 7.48 0.07 -6.86
C LEU A 84 8.04 0.54 -8.21
N ARG A 85 7.61 1.71 -8.70
CA ARG A 85 8.09 2.25 -10.00
C ARG A 85 9.59 2.51 -9.97
N ARG A 86 10.11 3.11 -8.89
CA ARG A 86 11.56 3.33 -8.70
C ARG A 86 12.33 2.01 -8.65
N TYR A 87 11.81 1.03 -7.93
CA TYR A 87 12.41 -0.31 -7.86
C TYR A 87 12.50 -0.98 -9.24
N LEU A 88 11.41 -0.94 -10.02
CA LEU A 88 11.38 -1.49 -11.37
C LEU A 88 12.33 -0.73 -12.31
N GLY A 89 12.41 0.60 -12.20
CA GLY A 89 13.37 1.41 -12.96
C GLY A 89 14.82 1.03 -12.66
N ASN A 90 15.14 0.85 -11.38
CA ASN A 90 16.46 0.36 -10.96
C ASN A 90 16.73 -1.06 -11.47
N CYS A 91 15.75 -1.96 -11.47
CA CYS A 91 15.89 -3.29 -12.05
C CYS A 91 16.22 -3.20 -13.55
N VAL A 92 15.46 -2.40 -14.30
CA VAL A 92 15.67 -2.23 -15.75
C VAL A 92 17.08 -1.73 -16.05
N SER A 93 17.52 -0.70 -15.34
CA SER A 93 18.86 -0.12 -15.51
C SER A 93 19.97 -1.11 -15.14
N THR A 94 19.87 -1.74 -13.96
CA THR A 94 20.96 -2.56 -13.40
C THR A 94 21.06 -3.96 -13.99
N LEU A 95 19.95 -4.49 -14.52
CA LEU A 95 19.91 -5.81 -15.16
C LEU A 95 20.03 -5.76 -16.69
N GLY A 96 20.10 -4.54 -17.28
CA GLY A 96 20.21 -4.36 -18.72
C GLY A 96 18.97 -4.83 -19.49
N ILE A 97 17.78 -4.60 -18.94
CA ILE A 97 16.51 -5.02 -19.55
C ILE A 97 16.18 -4.08 -20.70
N VAL A 98 15.94 -4.65 -21.88
CA VAL A 98 15.63 -3.90 -23.11
C VAL A 98 14.13 -3.90 -23.35
N GLY A 99 13.59 -2.84 -23.94
CA GLY A 99 12.17 -2.78 -24.32
C GLY A 99 11.22 -2.37 -23.20
N VAL A 100 11.74 -1.82 -22.10
CA VAL A 100 10.98 -1.06 -21.11
C VAL A 100 11.54 0.35 -21.05
N THR A 101 10.68 1.35 -21.23
CA THR A 101 11.06 2.76 -21.14
C THR A 101 10.75 3.34 -19.75
N ALA A 102 11.46 4.41 -19.37
CA ALA A 102 11.14 5.15 -18.14
C ALA A 102 9.70 5.67 -18.16
N ALA A 103 9.24 6.19 -19.30
CA ALA A 103 7.87 6.66 -19.48
C ALA A 103 6.83 5.55 -19.26
N GLU A 104 7.08 4.33 -19.72
CA GLU A 104 6.21 3.19 -19.42
C GLU A 104 6.16 2.88 -17.92
N LEU A 105 7.29 2.94 -17.22
CA LEU A 105 7.33 2.71 -15.77
C LEU A 105 6.68 3.84 -14.98
N GLU A 106 6.73 5.08 -15.45
CA GLU A 106 6.15 6.25 -14.77
C GLU A 106 4.64 6.37 -14.99
N HIS A 107 4.16 6.05 -16.19
CA HIS A 107 2.77 6.32 -16.59
C HIS A 107 1.89 5.08 -16.73
N SER A 108 2.43 3.87 -16.54
CA SER A 108 1.61 2.67 -16.66
C SER A 108 0.46 2.69 -15.64
N PRO A 109 -0.77 2.42 -16.08
CA PRO A 109 -1.91 2.31 -15.17
C PRO A 109 -1.75 1.07 -14.27
N TRP A 110 -2.22 1.20 -13.04
CA TRP A 110 -2.30 0.06 -12.11
C TRP A 110 -3.19 -1.05 -12.69
N GLY A 111 -2.86 -2.30 -12.36
CA GLY A 111 -3.55 -3.50 -12.84
C GLY A 111 -2.78 -4.20 -13.95
N GLU A 112 -3.48 -4.68 -14.99
CA GLU A 112 -2.92 -5.60 -16.00
C GLU A 112 -1.60 -5.13 -16.61
N ARG A 113 -1.48 -3.85 -16.94
CA ARG A 113 -0.25 -3.30 -17.52
C ARG A 113 0.92 -3.34 -16.53
N THR A 114 0.70 -2.92 -15.30
CA THR A 114 1.71 -2.96 -14.23
C THR A 114 2.10 -4.41 -13.89
N ASN A 115 1.13 -5.32 -13.84
CA ASN A 115 1.38 -6.75 -13.58
C ASN A 115 2.26 -7.37 -14.68
N LYS A 116 1.95 -7.09 -15.95
CA LYS A 116 2.75 -7.53 -17.11
C LYS A 116 4.16 -6.95 -17.08
N LEU A 117 4.31 -5.68 -16.73
CA LEU A 117 5.63 -5.05 -16.59
C LEU A 117 6.43 -5.70 -15.45
N PHE A 118 5.81 -5.90 -14.30
CA PHE A 118 6.45 -6.53 -13.15
C PHE A 118 6.90 -7.95 -13.50
N GLN A 119 6.02 -8.76 -14.10
CA GLN A 119 6.34 -10.11 -14.56
C GLN A 119 7.46 -10.10 -15.60
N TYR A 120 7.42 -9.19 -16.57
CA TYR A 120 8.47 -9.07 -17.56
C TYR A 120 9.82 -8.74 -16.93
N ILE A 121 9.86 -7.81 -15.97
CA ILE A 121 11.09 -7.29 -15.35
C ILE A 121 11.67 -8.25 -14.30
N ARG A 122 10.83 -8.89 -13.49
CA ARG A 122 11.25 -9.73 -12.36
C ARG A 122 11.09 -11.22 -12.58
N GLY A 123 10.34 -11.64 -13.60
CA GLY A 123 10.09 -13.05 -13.86
C GLY A 123 9.09 -13.69 -12.91
N THR A 124 8.38 -12.91 -12.10
CA THR A 124 7.37 -13.40 -11.15
C THR A 124 6.09 -12.59 -11.26
N ASP A 125 4.95 -13.23 -11.01
CA ASP A 125 3.65 -12.59 -11.14
C ASP A 125 3.34 -11.73 -9.92
N LEU A 126 3.11 -10.43 -10.12
CA LEU A 126 2.73 -9.50 -9.05
C LEU A 126 1.44 -9.95 -8.35
N THR A 127 0.55 -10.64 -9.06
CA THR A 127 -0.72 -11.12 -8.52
C THR A 127 -0.59 -12.35 -7.62
N ALA A 128 0.57 -13.02 -7.64
CA ALA A 128 0.85 -14.19 -6.82
C ALA A 128 1.31 -13.85 -5.39
N PHE A 129 1.56 -12.57 -5.08
CA PHE A 129 1.90 -12.13 -3.73
C PHE A 129 0.66 -12.08 -2.85
N ASP A 130 0.76 -12.56 -1.61
CA ASP A 130 -0.34 -12.55 -0.64
C ASP A 130 -0.85 -11.12 -0.35
N SER A 131 0.03 -10.12 -0.48
CA SER A 131 -0.29 -8.70 -0.31
C SER A 131 -1.08 -8.10 -1.48
N TYR A 132 -1.16 -8.77 -2.64
CA TYR A 132 -1.68 -8.17 -3.87
C TYR A 132 -3.13 -7.71 -3.75
N VAL A 133 -4.00 -8.50 -3.11
CA VAL A 133 -5.42 -8.16 -2.95
C VAL A 133 -5.58 -6.85 -2.19
N THR A 134 -4.85 -6.71 -1.08
CA THR A 134 -4.87 -5.53 -0.21
C THR A 134 -4.19 -4.32 -0.87
N LEU A 135 -3.10 -4.53 -1.61
CA LEU A 135 -2.46 -3.47 -2.41
C LEU A 135 -3.37 -3.01 -3.55
N ASN A 136 -4.12 -3.91 -4.17
CA ASN A 136 -5.11 -3.54 -5.19
C ASN A 136 -6.28 -2.77 -4.57
N LYS A 137 -6.73 -3.13 -3.37
CA LYS A 137 -7.72 -2.36 -2.59
C LYS A 137 -7.20 -0.95 -2.29
N LEU A 138 -5.95 -0.81 -1.83
CA LEU A 138 -5.27 0.49 -1.63
C LEU A 138 -5.27 1.33 -2.90
N GLN A 139 -4.93 0.73 -4.04
CA GLN A 139 -4.85 1.42 -5.33
C GLN A 139 -6.21 1.93 -5.81
N LEU A 140 -7.27 1.14 -5.64
CA LEU A 140 -8.62 1.56 -5.97
C LEU A 140 -9.13 2.67 -5.05
N LEU A 141 -8.92 2.52 -3.74
CA LEU A 141 -9.38 3.49 -2.74
C LEU A 141 -8.58 4.80 -2.81
N GLY A 142 -7.26 4.76 -2.95
CA GLY A 142 -6.44 5.95 -3.13
C GLY A 142 -6.83 6.73 -4.39
N ASN A 143 -7.09 6.06 -5.50
CA ASN A 143 -7.59 6.71 -6.72
C ASN A 143 -8.97 7.33 -6.52
N ALA A 144 -9.88 6.64 -5.80
CA ALA A 144 -11.17 7.21 -5.44
C ALA A 144 -11.00 8.44 -4.52
N CYS A 145 -10.06 8.41 -3.57
CA CYS A 145 -9.77 9.56 -2.70
C CYS A 145 -9.26 10.77 -3.49
N ARG A 146 -8.47 10.55 -4.56
CA ARG A 146 -7.93 11.61 -5.42
C ARG A 146 -8.99 12.23 -6.34
N HIS A 147 -9.86 11.41 -6.93
CA HIS A 147 -10.74 11.82 -8.02
C HIS A 147 -12.22 11.92 -7.65
N GLY A 148 -12.60 11.49 -6.45
CA GLY A 148 -14.00 11.36 -6.06
C GLY A 148 -14.66 10.13 -6.69
N ASP A 149 -15.97 10.21 -6.83
CA ASP A 149 -16.77 9.10 -7.36
C ASP A 149 -16.59 8.94 -8.88
N GLY A 150 -16.11 7.77 -9.29
CA GLY A 150 -15.77 7.47 -10.68
C GLY A 150 -15.55 5.98 -10.91
N ASN A 151 -14.80 5.63 -11.96
CA ASN A 151 -14.56 4.23 -12.31
C ASN A 151 -13.88 3.44 -11.19
N SER A 152 -12.89 4.06 -10.52
CA SER A 152 -12.17 3.43 -9.40
C SER A 152 -13.09 3.17 -8.20
N SER A 153 -13.95 4.12 -7.82
CA SER A 153 -14.87 3.91 -6.70
C SER A 153 -15.96 2.88 -7.03
N ARG A 154 -16.51 2.88 -8.26
CA ARG A 154 -17.46 1.84 -8.72
C ARG A 154 -16.84 0.44 -8.66
N LYS A 155 -15.59 0.30 -9.11
CA LYS A 155 -14.87 -0.98 -9.03
C LYS A 155 -14.55 -1.35 -7.58
N LEU A 156 -14.13 -0.38 -6.77
CA LEU A 156 -13.86 -0.56 -5.35
C LEU A 156 -15.07 -1.14 -4.63
N PHE A 157 -16.23 -0.47 -4.71
CA PHE A 157 -17.43 -0.88 -3.95
C PHE A 157 -18.06 -2.17 -4.47
N LYS A 158 -17.79 -2.55 -5.73
CA LYS A 158 -18.15 -3.87 -6.24
C LYS A 158 -17.29 -4.98 -5.61
N LEU A 159 -16.00 -4.73 -5.40
CA LEU A 159 -15.05 -5.71 -4.86
C LEU A 159 -14.99 -5.71 -3.34
N HIS A 160 -15.26 -4.56 -2.73
CA HIS A 160 -15.12 -4.29 -1.30
C HIS A 160 -16.37 -3.54 -0.79
N PRO A 161 -17.56 -4.16 -0.85
CA PRO A 161 -18.80 -3.52 -0.40
C PRO A 161 -18.79 -3.21 1.11
N GLU A 162 -17.95 -3.88 1.89
CA GLU A 162 -17.77 -3.63 3.32
C GLU A 162 -17.24 -2.23 3.63
N LEU A 163 -16.58 -1.56 2.67
CA LEU A 163 -16.07 -0.21 2.84
C LEU A 163 -17.18 0.85 2.86
N CYS A 164 -18.31 0.58 2.21
CA CYS A 164 -19.44 1.49 2.12
C CYS A 164 -20.73 0.68 1.94
N PRO A 165 -21.41 0.30 3.04
CA PRO A 165 -22.62 -0.52 2.99
C PRO A 165 -23.88 0.26 2.54
N GLU A 166 -23.70 1.49 2.04
CA GLU A 166 -24.81 2.35 1.61
C GLU A 166 -25.40 1.89 0.28
N ARG A 167 -26.69 2.21 0.08
CA ARG A 167 -27.39 1.94 -1.20
C ARG A 167 -26.77 2.68 -2.38
N TYR A 168 -26.15 3.83 -2.12
CA TYR A 168 -25.46 4.66 -3.10
C TYR A 168 -24.03 4.92 -2.64
N PRO A 169 -23.11 3.98 -2.89
CA PRO A 169 -21.75 4.08 -2.38
C PRO A 169 -21.03 5.31 -2.91
N SER A 170 -20.45 6.09 -1.99
CA SER A 170 -19.60 7.24 -2.29
C SER A 170 -18.28 7.11 -1.53
N VAL A 171 -17.19 7.58 -2.11
CA VAL A 171 -15.90 7.67 -1.40
C VAL A 171 -15.99 8.53 -0.13
N HIS A 172 -16.92 9.51 -0.12
CA HIS A 172 -17.18 10.35 1.06
C HIS A 172 -17.89 9.60 2.19
N SER A 173 -18.54 8.48 1.88
CA SER A 173 -19.25 7.61 2.81
C SER A 173 -18.42 6.38 3.21
N VAL A 174 -17.12 6.35 2.91
CA VAL A 174 -16.24 5.25 3.33
C VAL A 174 -16.17 5.20 4.85
N GLN A 175 -16.35 4.00 5.41
CA GLN A 175 -16.21 3.75 6.84
C GLN A 175 -14.74 3.66 7.22
N TRP A 176 -14.14 4.81 7.52
CA TRP A 176 -12.74 4.89 7.89
C TRP A 176 -12.47 4.30 9.27
N ARG A 177 -11.44 3.45 9.31
CA ARG A 177 -10.88 2.87 10.52
C ARG A 177 -9.36 2.97 10.43
N VAL A 178 -8.69 3.29 11.53
CA VAL A 178 -7.22 3.39 11.53
C VAL A 178 -6.58 2.05 11.14
N GLU A 179 -7.25 0.95 11.45
CA GLU A 179 -6.84 -0.40 11.08
C GLU A 179 -6.86 -0.61 9.57
N LEU A 180 -7.77 0.02 8.81
CA LEU A 180 -7.78 -0.08 7.34
C LEU A 180 -6.50 0.52 6.73
N LEU A 181 -6.04 1.65 7.28
CA LEU A 181 -4.76 2.26 6.85
C LEU A 181 -3.57 1.42 7.30
N ALA A 182 -3.64 0.79 8.48
CA ALA A 182 -2.63 -0.15 8.96
C ALA A 182 -2.54 -1.39 8.04
N GLU A 183 -3.67 -1.98 7.64
CA GLU A 183 -3.75 -3.10 6.70
C GLU A 183 -3.03 -2.78 5.37
N PHE A 184 -3.20 -1.56 4.85
CA PHE A 184 -2.50 -1.13 3.64
C PHE A 184 -0.99 -1.02 3.83
N VAL A 185 -0.55 -0.52 4.98
CA VAL A 185 0.88 -0.42 5.32
C VAL A 185 1.47 -1.80 5.53
N ASP A 186 0.79 -2.69 6.25
CA ASP A 186 1.18 -4.07 6.45
C ASP A 186 1.31 -4.81 5.12
N ALA A 187 0.43 -4.55 4.15
CA ALA A 187 0.53 -5.13 2.81
C ALA A 187 1.76 -4.63 2.04
N ILE A 188 2.14 -3.36 2.19
CA ILE A 188 3.38 -2.81 1.61
C ILE A 188 4.60 -3.46 2.26
N VAL A 189 4.64 -3.54 3.58
CA VAL A 189 5.74 -4.17 4.32
C VAL A 189 5.87 -5.64 3.94
N LEU A 190 4.75 -6.37 3.88
CA LEU A 190 4.70 -7.77 3.48
C LEU A 190 5.24 -7.97 2.07
N PHE A 191 4.85 -7.11 1.11
CA PHE A 191 5.38 -7.17 -0.25
C PHE A 191 6.92 -7.07 -0.27
N TRP A 192 7.49 -6.10 0.44
CA TRP A 192 8.94 -5.92 0.46
C TRP A 192 9.66 -7.07 1.19
N ILE A 193 9.06 -7.62 2.25
CA ILE A 193 9.57 -8.84 2.91
C ILE A 193 9.59 -10.02 1.94
N ASP A 194 8.52 -10.24 1.18
CA ASP A 194 8.44 -11.35 0.22
C ASP A 194 9.48 -11.19 -0.90
N MET A 195 9.71 -9.95 -1.35
CA MET A 195 10.77 -9.65 -2.32
C MET A 195 12.18 -9.92 -1.75
N ASP A 196 12.43 -9.56 -0.50
CA ASP A 196 13.71 -9.82 0.18
C ASP A 196 13.95 -11.32 0.37
N ILE A 197 12.93 -12.08 0.78
CA ILE A 197 13.00 -13.54 0.91
C ILE A 197 13.34 -14.16 -0.46
N MET A 198 12.61 -13.83 -1.52
CA MET A 198 12.90 -14.31 -2.88
C MET A 198 14.32 -13.94 -3.33
N GLY A 199 14.80 -12.76 -2.94
CA GLY A 199 16.15 -12.30 -3.21
C GLY A 199 17.19 -13.17 -2.52
N LEU A 200 17.03 -13.38 -1.22
CA LEU A 200 17.93 -14.14 -0.36
C LEU A 200 17.94 -15.63 -0.70
N GLU A 201 16.82 -16.23 -1.06
CA GLU A 201 16.74 -17.62 -1.50
C GLU A 201 17.64 -17.89 -2.72
N SER A 202 17.79 -16.90 -3.62
CA SER A 202 18.72 -16.98 -4.75
C SER A 202 20.22 -16.95 -4.36
N LEU A 203 20.51 -16.66 -3.09
CA LEU A 203 21.83 -16.54 -2.50
C LEU A 203 22.11 -17.55 -1.38
N VAL A 204 21.15 -18.43 -1.04
CA VAL A 204 21.22 -19.29 0.16
C VAL A 204 22.48 -20.15 0.25
N ASN A 205 22.98 -20.65 -0.89
CA ASN A 205 24.20 -21.47 -0.95
C ASN A 205 25.49 -20.65 -1.08
N LYS A 206 25.41 -19.31 -1.06
CA LYS A 206 26.53 -18.40 -1.30
C LYS A 206 27.02 -17.70 -0.03
N GLN A 207 26.21 -17.62 1.03
CA GLN A 207 26.55 -16.91 2.26
C GLN A 207 25.98 -17.61 3.51
N PRO A 208 26.79 -17.89 4.55
CA PRO A 208 26.34 -18.61 5.75
C PRO A 208 25.27 -17.91 6.58
N THR A 209 25.15 -16.58 6.47
CA THR A 209 24.19 -15.77 7.24
C THR A 209 22.79 -15.75 6.62
N VAL A 210 22.65 -16.11 5.34
CA VAL A 210 21.39 -16.02 4.59
C VAL A 210 20.28 -16.89 5.18
N PRO A 211 20.51 -18.15 5.58
CA PRO A 211 19.45 -18.98 6.18
C PRO A 211 18.82 -18.35 7.44
N ALA A 212 19.64 -17.75 8.31
CA ALA A 212 19.14 -17.13 9.53
C ALA A 212 18.30 -15.88 9.23
N GLU A 213 18.69 -15.11 8.21
CA GLU A 213 17.95 -13.92 7.80
C GLU A 213 16.61 -14.27 7.15
N ILE A 214 16.56 -15.32 6.32
CA ILE A 214 15.29 -15.84 5.76
C ILE A 214 14.33 -16.23 6.89
N VAL A 215 14.82 -16.95 7.91
CA VAL A 215 13.99 -17.32 9.08
C VAL A 215 13.46 -16.08 9.82
N ARG A 216 14.30 -15.04 9.98
CA ARG A 216 13.89 -13.77 10.60
C ARG A 216 12.78 -13.08 9.80
N LEU A 217 12.92 -13.01 8.48
CA LEU A 217 11.93 -12.40 7.59
C LEU A 217 10.63 -13.20 7.56
N GLN A 218 10.70 -14.54 7.52
CA GLN A 218 9.54 -15.41 7.63
C GLN A 218 8.78 -15.21 8.95
N ALA A 219 9.48 -15.03 10.06
CA ALA A 219 8.86 -14.73 11.35
C ALA A 219 8.14 -13.36 11.34
N ARG A 220 8.71 -12.33 10.69
CA ARG A 220 8.05 -11.02 10.50
C ARG A 220 6.83 -11.10 9.58
N ARG A 221 6.87 -11.99 8.59
CA ARG A 221 5.79 -12.20 7.60
C ARG A 221 4.47 -12.62 8.25
N ILE A 222 4.52 -13.54 9.22
CA ILE A 222 3.36 -14.18 9.83
C ILE A 222 2.33 -13.18 10.39
N PRO A 223 2.69 -12.24 11.30
CA PRO A 223 1.72 -11.30 11.84
C PRO A 223 1.16 -10.33 10.79
N LEU A 224 1.96 -9.92 9.81
CA LEU A 224 1.53 -9.04 8.72
C LEU A 224 0.49 -9.71 7.83
N LEU A 225 0.74 -10.96 7.44
CA LEU A 225 -0.21 -11.75 6.67
C LEU A 225 -1.54 -11.92 7.42
N ALA A 226 -1.47 -12.20 8.72
CA ALA A 226 -2.64 -12.36 9.58
C ALA A 226 -3.43 -11.06 9.78
N ASN A 227 -2.84 -9.89 9.53
CA ASN A 227 -3.55 -8.61 9.59
C ASN A 227 -4.30 -8.31 8.29
N ILE A 228 -3.72 -8.65 7.14
CA ILE A 228 -4.29 -8.29 5.83
C ILE A 228 -5.29 -9.31 5.27
N THR A 229 -5.44 -10.47 5.91
CA THR A 229 -6.34 -11.56 5.49
C THR A 229 -7.61 -11.68 6.32
N ARG A 230 -7.87 -10.70 7.21
CA ARG A 230 -9.09 -10.63 8.03
C ARG A 230 -10.26 -10.07 7.24
#